data_AF-A0A845ZYR8-F1
#
_entry.id   AF-A0A845ZYR8-F1
#
_cell.length_a   1.000
_cell.length_b   1.000
_cell.length_c   1.000
_cell.angle_alpha   90.00
_cell.angle_beta   90.00
_cell.angle_gamma   90.00
#
_symmetry.space_group_name_H-M   'P 1'
#
loop_
_entity.id
_entity.type
_entity.pdbx_description
1 polymer ?
#
loop_
_entity_poly.entity_id
_entity_poly.type
_entity_poly.pdbx_seq_one_letter_code
_entity_poly.pdbx_strand_id
1 'polypeptide(L)'
;MSDLLKRLENIPLHKRELVLKKLRQKPKKSVIEKVKQNPSIKPVSREKPIPLSFAQTRLWFLDRLEEQSSHYNVPLYLELKGDLNPDALTKAITEIIQRHEVLRTNFRLIDDQPVQIIRQNAHINLPIIDLDYKQFSEQIKKVNQLAKEELQQSFNLEHDNLLRGKILRLNHQYHILLLVMHHIVGDAWSMGIFTRELSTLYESYCTGTLPSLPKLAIQ
;
A
#
# COMPACT_ATOMS: atom_id res chain seq x y z
N MET A 1 -8.30 -33.85 -11.98
CA MET A 1 -7.61 -34.36 -13.18
C MET A 1 -8.20 -33.82 -14.51
N SER A 2 -9.39 -33.20 -14.52
CA SER A 2 -10.09 -32.76 -15.74
C SER A 2 -9.60 -31.42 -16.34
N ASP A 3 -9.22 -30.44 -15.52
CA ASP A 3 -8.88 -29.08 -16.00
C ASP A 3 -7.46 -28.96 -16.59
N LEU A 4 -6.56 -29.86 -16.19
CA LEU A 4 -5.16 -29.88 -16.62
C LEU A 4 -4.99 -30.46 -18.04
N LEU A 5 -5.85 -31.41 -18.41
CA LEU A 5 -5.83 -32.03 -19.74
C LEU A 5 -6.34 -31.07 -20.82
N LYS A 6 -7.43 -30.32 -20.55
CA LYS A 6 -7.95 -29.28 -21.45
C LYS A 6 -6.93 -28.16 -21.72
N ARG A 7 -6.13 -27.79 -20.71
CA ARG A 7 -5.08 -26.75 -20.87
C ARG A 7 -3.88 -27.25 -21.69
N LEU A 8 -3.60 -28.56 -21.69
CA LEU A 8 -2.53 -29.14 -22.49
C LEU A 8 -2.91 -29.21 -23.98
N GLU A 9 -4.19 -29.33 -24.32
CA GLU A 9 -4.71 -29.37 -25.70
C GLU A 9 -4.56 -28.05 -26.48
N ASN A 10 -4.29 -26.93 -25.81
CA ASN A 10 -4.07 -25.63 -26.48
C ASN A 10 -2.59 -25.25 -26.62
N ILE A 11 -1.68 -26.15 -26.24
CA ILE A 11 -0.23 -25.91 -26.32
C ILE A 11 0.33 -26.51 -27.62
N PRO A 12 1.23 -25.83 -28.36
CA PRO A 12 1.93 -26.40 -29.51
C PRO A 12 2.67 -27.70 -29.18
N LEU A 13 2.67 -28.70 -30.08
CA LEU A 13 3.17 -30.06 -29.83
C LEU A 13 4.58 -30.10 -29.18
N HIS A 14 5.52 -29.31 -29.69
CA HIS A 14 6.90 -29.23 -29.15
C HIS A 14 6.97 -28.70 -27.71
N LYS A 15 6.00 -27.88 -27.27
CA LYS A 15 5.89 -27.38 -25.88
C LYS A 15 5.19 -28.39 -24.98
N ARG A 16 4.26 -29.20 -25.50
CA ARG A 16 3.59 -30.27 -24.72
C ARG A 16 4.59 -31.31 -24.25
N GLU A 17 5.49 -31.75 -25.13
CA GLU A 17 6.54 -32.71 -24.77
C GLU A 17 7.45 -32.16 -23.67
N LEU A 18 7.78 -30.87 -23.70
CA LEU A 18 8.58 -30.21 -22.67
C LEU A 18 7.87 -30.21 -21.31
N VAL A 19 6.57 -29.90 -21.29
CA VAL A 19 5.74 -29.89 -20.07
C VAL A 19 5.58 -31.30 -19.51
N LEU A 20 5.31 -32.29 -20.36
CA LEU A 20 5.21 -33.69 -19.95
C LEU A 20 6.54 -34.24 -19.42
N LYS A 21 7.67 -33.86 -20.04
CA LYS A 21 9.01 -34.19 -19.54
C LYS A 21 9.27 -33.56 -18.17
N LYS A 22 8.78 -32.34 -17.91
CA LYS A 22 8.88 -31.64 -16.61
C LYS A 22 7.97 -32.24 -15.54
N LEU A 23 6.77 -32.72 -15.91
CA LEU A 23 5.82 -33.37 -14.99
C LEU A 23 6.22 -34.81 -14.64
N ARG A 24 6.87 -35.53 -15.57
CA ARG A 24 7.44 -36.87 -15.32
C ARG A 24 8.72 -36.83 -14.49
N GLN A 25 9.39 -35.69 -14.42
CA GLN A 25 10.45 -35.49 -13.43
C GLN A 25 9.78 -35.46 -12.04
N LYS A 26 9.93 -36.56 -11.29
CA LYS A 26 9.57 -36.57 -9.87
C LYS A 26 10.20 -35.32 -9.22
N PRO A 27 9.45 -34.53 -8.43
CA PRO A 27 10.05 -33.41 -7.73
C PRO A 27 11.25 -33.94 -6.93
N LYS A 28 12.43 -33.34 -7.12
CA LYS A 28 13.55 -33.62 -6.22
C LYS A 28 13.01 -33.38 -4.81
N LYS A 29 13.09 -34.38 -3.92
CA LYS A 29 12.70 -34.31 -2.50
C LYS A 29 13.29 -33.08 -1.76
N SER A 30 14.28 -32.42 -2.37
CA SER A 30 15.01 -31.27 -1.84
C SER A 30 14.23 -29.96 -1.69
N VAL A 31 13.00 -29.81 -2.22
CA VAL A 31 12.24 -28.55 -2.05
C VAL A 31 11.30 -28.63 -0.84
N ILE A 32 10.63 -29.76 -0.63
CA ILE A 32 9.64 -29.92 0.45
C ILE A 32 10.34 -30.06 1.82
N GLU A 33 11.52 -30.69 1.89
CA GLU A 33 12.31 -30.76 3.13
C GLU A 33 12.96 -29.42 3.51
N LYS A 34 13.30 -28.57 2.53
CA LYS A 34 13.91 -27.24 2.78
C LYS A 34 12.95 -26.22 3.40
N VAL A 35 11.63 -26.38 3.24
CA VAL A 35 10.65 -25.45 3.84
C VAL A 35 10.62 -25.56 5.38
N LYS A 36 11.04 -26.70 5.96
CA LYS A 36 11.13 -26.88 7.43
C LYS A 36 12.31 -26.18 8.09
N GLN A 37 13.22 -25.56 7.32
CA GLN A 37 14.42 -24.90 7.83
C GLN A 37 14.59 -23.48 7.28
N ASN A 38 13.49 -22.72 7.13
CA ASN A 38 13.67 -21.29 6.90
C ASN A 38 14.03 -20.63 8.24
N PRO A 39 15.25 -20.10 8.41
CA PRO A 39 15.61 -19.41 9.65
C PRO A 39 14.65 -18.24 9.87
N SER A 40 14.29 -17.98 11.13
CA SER A 40 13.48 -16.83 11.52
C SER A 40 14.11 -15.54 10.99
N ILE A 41 13.30 -14.70 10.36
CA ILE A 41 13.72 -13.38 9.89
C ILE A 41 14.04 -12.54 11.13
N LYS A 42 15.30 -12.09 11.24
CA LYS A 42 15.76 -11.27 12.34
C LYS A 42 15.74 -9.79 11.95
N PRO A 43 15.48 -8.87 12.89
CA PRO A 43 15.65 -7.45 12.66
C PRO A 43 17.08 -7.12 12.18
N VAL A 44 17.18 -6.16 11.27
CA VAL A 44 18.45 -5.66 10.72
C VAL A 44 18.72 -4.25 11.28
N SER A 45 19.99 -3.92 11.54
CA SER A 45 20.39 -2.57 11.99
C SER A 45 19.95 -1.49 10.99
N ARG A 46 19.54 -0.34 11.53
CA ARG A 46 19.16 0.87 10.76
C ARG A 46 20.33 1.85 10.56
N GLU A 47 21.53 1.48 11.00
CA GLU A 47 22.73 2.34 10.93
C GLU A 47 23.35 2.38 9.52
N LYS A 48 23.04 1.40 8.67
CA LYS A 48 23.55 1.30 7.30
C LYS A 48 22.43 1.60 6.29
N PRO A 49 22.77 2.08 5.08
CA PRO A 49 21.79 2.23 4.01
C PRO A 49 21.07 0.90 3.75
N ILE A 50 19.74 0.95 3.74
CA ILE A 50 18.90 -0.24 3.61
C ILE A 50 18.64 -0.46 2.12
N PRO A 51 19.01 -1.61 1.53
CA PRO A 51 18.75 -1.85 0.12
C PRO A 51 17.25 -1.98 -0.15
N LEU A 52 16.83 -1.68 -1.37
CA LEU A 52 15.49 -2.00 -1.83
C LEU A 52 15.31 -3.51 -1.93
N SER A 53 14.11 -4.00 -1.63
CA SER A 53 13.72 -5.35 -2.02
C SER A 53 13.65 -5.48 -3.56
N PHE A 54 13.69 -6.70 -4.07
CA PHE A 54 13.59 -6.96 -5.51
C PHE A 54 12.35 -6.29 -6.15
N ALA A 55 11.20 -6.34 -5.46
CA ALA A 55 9.97 -5.71 -5.93
C ALA A 55 10.07 -4.18 -5.93
N GLN A 56 10.66 -3.60 -4.88
CA GLN A 56 10.86 -2.15 -4.81
C GLN A 56 11.86 -1.67 -5.87
N THR A 57 12.96 -2.40 -6.13
CA THR A 57 13.93 -2.05 -7.18
C THR A 57 13.27 -1.96 -8.55
N ARG A 58 12.37 -2.92 -8.87
CA ARG A 58 11.60 -2.87 -10.13
C ARG A 58 10.73 -1.61 -10.20
N LEU A 59 10.01 -1.28 -9.13
CA LEU A 59 9.13 -0.10 -9.10
C LEU A 59 9.92 1.20 -9.17
N TRP A 60 11.04 1.30 -8.45
CA TRP A 60 11.97 2.43 -8.52
C TRP A 60 12.52 2.63 -9.93
N PHE A 61 12.95 1.56 -10.59
CA PHE A 61 13.44 1.64 -11.96
C PHE A 61 12.35 2.12 -12.93
N LEU A 62 11.11 1.65 -12.79
CA LEU A 62 9.98 2.08 -13.62
C LEU A 62 9.62 3.55 -13.38
N ASP A 63 9.66 4.01 -12.13
CA ASP A 63 9.49 5.43 -11.77
C ASP A 63 10.54 6.33 -12.44
N ARG A 64 11.79 5.86 -12.55
CA ARG A 64 12.86 6.60 -13.25
C ARG A 64 12.72 6.62 -14.77
N LEU A 65 12.06 5.62 -15.37
CA LEU A 65 11.82 5.57 -16.81
C LEU A 65 10.57 6.35 -17.24
N GLU A 66 9.53 6.33 -16.41
CA GLU A 66 8.24 6.98 -16.67
C GLU A 66 8.12 8.23 -15.79
N GLU A 67 8.78 9.32 -16.19
CA GLU A 67 8.74 10.58 -15.45
C GLU A 67 7.28 11.01 -15.17
N GLN A 68 6.98 11.29 -13.91
CA GLN A 68 5.67 11.79 -13.44
C GLN A 68 4.48 10.83 -13.72
N SER A 69 4.72 9.53 -13.77
CA SER A 69 3.67 8.52 -13.88
C SER A 69 2.86 8.33 -12.59
N SER A 70 1.56 8.05 -12.73
CA SER A 70 0.66 7.71 -11.63
C SER A 70 0.21 6.24 -11.66
N HIS A 71 0.82 5.41 -12.52
CA HIS A 71 0.40 4.02 -12.77
C HIS A 71 0.48 3.12 -11.53
N TYR A 72 1.34 3.46 -10.58
CA TYR A 72 1.57 2.69 -9.37
C TYR A 72 0.92 3.30 -8.13
N ASN A 73 -0.04 4.20 -8.33
CA ASN A 73 -0.87 4.70 -7.25
C ASN A 73 -1.92 3.64 -6.86
N VAL A 74 -2.02 3.35 -5.56
CA VAL A 74 -2.98 2.44 -4.95
C VAL A 74 -3.98 3.28 -4.16
N PRO A 75 -5.21 3.46 -4.67
CA PRO A 75 -6.22 4.23 -3.95
C PRO A 75 -6.98 3.37 -2.93
N LEU A 76 -7.42 4.01 -1.85
CA LEU A 76 -8.32 3.47 -0.84
C LEU A 76 -9.46 4.48 -0.63
N TYR A 77 -10.68 4.00 -0.82
CA TYR A 77 -11.91 4.76 -0.67
C TYR A 77 -12.69 4.20 0.52
N LEU A 78 -12.91 5.02 1.56
CA LEU A 78 -13.72 4.63 2.71
C LEU A 78 -14.92 5.56 2.85
N GLU A 79 -16.11 4.97 2.89
CA GLU A 79 -17.33 5.68 3.27
C GLU A 79 -17.40 5.73 4.80
N LEU A 80 -17.52 6.94 5.35
CA LEU A 80 -17.58 7.19 6.78
C LEU A 80 -18.95 7.77 7.11
N LYS A 81 -19.71 7.08 7.96
CA LYS A 81 -21.04 7.48 8.39
C LYS A 81 -21.04 7.87 9.87
N GLY A 82 -21.70 8.98 10.19
CA GLY A 82 -21.79 9.54 11.53
C GLY A 82 -21.07 10.89 11.67
N ASP A 83 -21.02 11.36 12.91
CA ASP A 83 -20.28 12.57 13.29
C ASP A 83 -18.78 12.27 13.27
N LEU A 84 -18.13 12.64 12.17
CA LEU A 84 -16.69 12.45 11.99
C LEU A 84 -15.92 13.40 12.91
N ASN A 85 -14.88 12.89 13.57
CA ASN A 85 -13.87 13.68 14.27
C ASN A 85 -12.59 13.75 13.41
N PRO A 86 -12.37 14.81 12.61
CA PRO A 86 -11.25 14.86 11.67
C PRO A 86 -9.88 14.88 12.35
N ASP A 87 -9.80 15.44 13.56
CA ASP A 87 -8.55 15.50 14.33
C ASP A 87 -8.16 14.11 14.83
N ALA A 88 -9.13 13.34 15.35
CA ALA A 88 -8.91 11.95 15.74
C ALA A 88 -8.51 11.09 14.54
N LEU A 89 -9.13 11.31 13.37
CA LEU A 89 -8.78 10.59 12.14
C LEU A 89 -7.35 10.91 11.67
N THR A 90 -6.97 12.19 11.68
CA THR A 90 -5.63 12.64 11.32
C THR A 90 -4.57 12.08 12.27
N LYS A 91 -4.85 12.08 13.59
CA LYS A 91 -3.98 11.45 14.60
C LYS A 91 -3.84 9.94 14.38
N ALA A 92 -4.95 9.26 14.11
CA ALA A 92 -4.96 7.82 13.83
C ALA A 92 -4.06 7.48 12.64
N ILE A 93 -4.20 8.18 11.51
CA ILE A 93 -3.39 7.91 10.32
C ILE A 93 -1.92 8.28 10.54
N THR A 94 -1.66 9.38 11.25
CA THR A 94 -0.29 9.77 11.62
C THR A 94 0.37 8.70 12.50
N GLU A 95 -0.36 8.13 13.46
CA GLU A 95 0.15 7.04 14.30
C GLU A 95 0.48 5.79 13.47
N ILE A 96 -0.34 5.44 12.47
CA ILE A 96 -0.03 4.34 11.53
C ILE A 96 1.24 4.63 10.74
N ILE A 97 1.40 5.86 10.23
CA ILE A 97 2.61 6.28 9.49
C ILE A 97 3.86 6.16 10.38
N GLN A 98 3.75 6.53 11.65
CA GLN A 98 4.88 6.44 12.59
C GLN A 98 5.20 4.99 12.94
N ARG A 99 4.16 4.18 13.12
CA ARG A 99 4.25 2.77 13.47
C ARG A 99 4.86 1.90 12.37
N HIS A 100 4.56 2.17 11.10
CA HIS A 100 5.10 1.40 9.96
C HIS A 100 6.18 2.18 9.23
N GLU A 101 7.44 1.78 9.41
CA GLU A 101 8.61 2.43 8.79
C GLU A 101 8.44 2.69 7.29
N VAL A 102 7.88 1.73 6.55
CA VAL A 102 7.69 1.84 5.09
C VAL A 102 6.86 3.06 4.66
N LEU A 103 5.89 3.51 5.48
CA LEU A 103 5.03 4.66 5.16
C LEU A 103 5.73 6.00 5.34
N ARG A 104 6.89 6.00 6.00
CA ARG A 104 7.78 7.17 6.19
C ARG A 104 9.14 6.96 5.51
N THR A 105 9.20 6.07 4.53
CA THR A 105 10.40 5.78 3.76
C THR A 105 10.39 6.48 2.41
N ASN A 106 11.51 7.13 2.08
CA ASN A 106 11.82 7.59 0.74
C ASN A 106 12.87 6.69 0.10
N PHE A 107 12.95 6.73 -1.23
CA PHE A 107 13.87 5.93 -2.02
C PHE A 107 14.81 6.89 -2.75
N ARG A 108 16.13 6.70 -2.62
CA ARG A 108 17.13 7.62 -3.20
C ARG A 108 18.31 6.86 -3.75
N LEU A 109 19.08 7.52 -4.61
CA LEU A 109 20.36 7.00 -5.08
C LEU A 109 21.49 7.48 -4.14
N ILE A 110 22.26 6.55 -3.59
CA ILE A 110 23.52 6.84 -2.88
C ILE A 110 24.58 5.93 -3.48
N ASP A 111 25.69 6.51 -3.98
CA ASP A 111 26.77 5.79 -4.65
C ASP A 111 26.27 4.83 -5.75
N ASP A 112 25.39 5.34 -6.62
CA ASP A 112 24.73 4.61 -7.70
C ASP A 112 23.88 3.40 -7.27
N GLN A 113 23.58 3.27 -5.97
CA GLN A 113 22.70 2.22 -5.45
C GLN A 113 21.39 2.82 -4.91
N PRO A 114 20.22 2.29 -5.30
CA PRO A 114 18.97 2.72 -4.70
C PRO A 114 18.91 2.20 -3.25
N VAL A 115 18.57 3.09 -2.33
CA VAL A 115 18.47 2.81 -0.89
C VAL A 115 17.17 3.37 -0.32
N GLN A 116 16.72 2.74 0.76
CA GLN A 116 15.59 3.18 1.57
C GLN A 116 16.08 4.13 2.66
N ILE A 117 15.49 5.31 2.72
CA ILE A 117 15.75 6.34 3.73
C ILE A 117 14.51 6.48 4.60
N ILE A 118 14.55 5.87 5.78
CA ILE A 118 13.46 5.91 6.74
C ILE A 118 13.53 7.23 7.51
N ARG A 119 12.51 8.08 7.37
CA ARG A 119 12.43 9.36 8.09
C ARG A 119 12.05 9.13 9.54
N GLN A 120 12.64 9.86 10.48
CA GLN A 120 12.31 9.74 11.92
C GLN A 120 10.84 10.07 12.21
N ASN A 121 10.31 11.10 11.52
CA ASN A 121 8.94 11.53 11.68
C ASN A 121 8.34 11.85 10.32
N ALA A 122 7.07 11.47 10.16
CA ALA A 122 6.22 11.88 9.06
C ALA A 122 4.80 12.10 9.56
N HIS A 123 4.14 13.10 8.99
CA HIS A 123 2.77 13.45 9.31
C HIS A 123 1.97 13.56 8.00
N ILE A 124 0.66 13.33 8.11
CA ILE A 124 -0.25 13.55 6.99
C ILE A 124 -1.06 14.81 7.24
N ASN A 125 -1.32 15.55 6.17
CA ASN A 125 -2.35 16.58 6.14
C ASN A 125 -3.59 16.00 5.45
N LEU A 126 -4.75 16.09 6.08
CA LEU A 126 -6.03 15.60 5.53
C LEU A 126 -6.98 16.79 5.36
N PRO A 127 -6.87 17.55 4.26
CA PRO A 127 -7.80 18.64 4.00
C PRO A 127 -9.23 18.10 3.89
N ILE A 128 -10.17 18.86 4.45
CA ILE A 128 -11.60 18.60 4.34
C ILE A 128 -12.14 19.46 3.21
N ILE A 129 -12.80 18.84 2.24
CA ILE A 129 -13.48 19.52 1.15
C ILE A 129 -14.98 19.36 1.36
N ASP A 130 -15.65 20.49 1.56
CA ASP A 130 -17.10 20.55 1.67
C ASP A 130 -17.77 20.46 0.31
N LEU A 131 -18.64 19.47 0.16
CA LEU A 131 -19.40 19.23 -1.05
C LEU A 131 -20.88 19.48 -0.78
N ASP A 132 -21.23 20.65 -0.24
CA ASP A 132 -22.62 21.08 -0.02
C ASP A 132 -23.28 21.48 -1.35
N TYR A 133 -23.65 20.47 -2.13
CA TYR A 133 -24.34 20.62 -3.41
C TYR A 133 -25.84 20.38 -3.22
N LYS A 134 -26.66 21.26 -3.80
CA LYS A 134 -28.13 21.11 -3.80
C LYS A 134 -28.60 19.89 -4.60
N GLN A 135 -27.87 19.53 -5.66
CA GLN A 135 -28.18 18.37 -6.49
C GLN A 135 -27.17 17.25 -6.23
N PHE A 136 -27.69 16.07 -5.90
CA PHE A 136 -26.87 14.87 -5.68
C PHE A 136 -26.01 14.50 -6.90
N SER A 137 -26.53 14.70 -8.11
CA SER A 137 -25.79 14.42 -9.34
C SER A 137 -24.54 15.30 -9.51
N GLU A 138 -24.59 16.57 -9.10
CA GLU A 138 -23.44 17.48 -9.11
C GLU A 138 -22.42 17.11 -8.04
N GLN A 139 -22.92 16.73 -6.85
CA GLN A 139 -22.08 16.24 -5.75
C GLN A 139 -21.24 15.04 -6.19
N ILE A 140 -21.89 14.03 -6.80
CA ILE A 140 -21.22 12.80 -7.27
C ILE A 140 -20.22 13.10 -8.39
N LYS A 141 -20.55 14.00 -9.32
CA LYS A 141 -19.59 14.45 -10.35
C LYS A 141 -18.34 15.05 -9.71
N LYS A 142 -18.51 15.88 -8.67
CA LYS A 142 -17.37 16.51 -7.98
C LYS A 142 -16.54 15.49 -7.18
N VAL A 143 -17.18 14.53 -6.51
CA VAL A 143 -16.49 13.41 -5.84
C VAL A 143 -15.60 12.66 -6.83
N ASN A 144 -16.17 12.25 -7.98
CA ASN A 144 -15.43 11.52 -9.01
C ASN A 144 -14.28 12.33 -9.60
N GLN A 145 -14.48 13.64 -9.81
CA GLN A 145 -13.44 14.54 -10.27
C GLN A 145 -12.27 14.58 -9.26
N LEU A 146 -12.56 14.83 -7.98
CA LEU A 146 -11.55 14.95 -6.93
C LEU A 146 -10.81 13.63 -6.71
N ALA A 147 -11.52 12.50 -6.77
CA ALA A 147 -10.94 11.16 -6.71
C ALA A 147 -9.97 10.91 -7.88
N LYS A 148 -10.36 11.28 -9.10
CA LYS A 148 -9.53 11.13 -10.29
C LYS A 148 -8.29 12.02 -10.22
N GLU A 149 -8.44 13.28 -9.84
CA GLU A 149 -7.32 14.21 -9.65
C GLU A 149 -6.31 13.66 -8.64
N GLU A 150 -6.81 13.15 -7.50
CA GLU A 150 -5.96 12.58 -6.46
C GLU A 150 -5.21 11.32 -6.92
N LEU A 151 -5.86 10.47 -7.73
CA LEU A 151 -5.26 9.26 -8.28
C LEU A 151 -4.24 9.56 -9.39
N GLN A 152 -4.43 10.63 -10.16
CA GLN A 152 -3.59 10.99 -11.31
C GLN A 152 -2.35 11.80 -10.94
N GLN A 153 -2.32 12.41 -9.75
CA GLN A 153 -1.12 13.09 -9.29
C GLN A 153 0.01 12.06 -9.05
N SER A 154 1.20 12.28 -9.60
CA SER A 154 2.35 11.41 -9.35
C SER A 154 2.91 11.61 -7.94
N PHE A 155 3.81 10.72 -7.51
CA PHE A 155 4.62 10.91 -6.30
C PHE A 155 6.07 11.06 -6.70
N ASN A 156 6.80 11.96 -6.04
CA ASN A 156 8.24 11.95 -6.05
C ASN A 156 8.77 11.00 -4.96
N LEU A 157 9.26 9.84 -5.37
CA LEU A 157 9.75 8.79 -4.45
C LEU A 157 10.90 9.23 -3.53
N GLU A 158 11.63 10.29 -3.88
CA GLU A 158 12.79 10.80 -3.12
C GLU A 158 12.42 11.73 -1.97
N HIS A 159 11.27 12.43 -2.09
CA HIS A 159 10.96 13.59 -1.28
C HIS A 159 9.55 13.59 -0.70
N ASP A 160 8.58 13.00 -1.39
CA ASP A 160 7.18 13.07 -0.97
C ASP A 160 6.88 12.10 0.18
N ASN A 161 5.81 12.39 0.92
CA ASN A 161 5.14 11.36 1.69
C ASN A 161 4.38 10.47 0.71
N LEU A 162 4.70 9.17 0.68
CA LEU A 162 4.14 8.23 -0.29
C LEU A 162 2.75 7.70 0.08
N LEU A 163 2.08 8.41 0.98
CA LEU A 163 0.68 8.31 1.34
C LEU A 163 0.14 9.74 1.49
N ARG A 164 -0.94 10.04 0.79
CA ARG A 164 -1.67 11.31 0.89
C ARG A 164 -3.17 11.05 0.85
N GLY A 165 -3.96 12.09 1.13
CA GLY A 165 -5.40 11.96 1.02
C GLY A 165 -6.15 13.21 1.42
N LYS A 166 -7.47 13.08 1.43
CA LYS A 166 -8.42 14.14 1.79
C LYS A 166 -9.73 13.55 2.28
N ILE A 167 -10.49 14.37 3.01
CA ILE A 167 -11.84 14.04 3.46
C ILE A 167 -12.81 14.83 2.60
N LEU A 168 -13.76 14.16 1.95
CA LEU A 168 -14.86 14.81 1.25
C LEU A 168 -16.09 14.76 2.15
N ARG A 169 -16.56 15.91 2.63
CA ARG A 169 -17.77 16.00 3.45
C ARG A 169 -18.98 16.18 2.54
N LEU A 170 -19.82 15.16 2.45
CA LEU A 170 -21.05 15.21 1.65
C LEU A 170 -22.17 15.91 2.40
N ASN A 171 -22.25 15.68 3.71
CA ASN A 171 -23.07 16.40 4.67
C ASN A 171 -22.56 16.09 6.10
N HIS A 172 -23.29 16.53 7.13
CA HIS A 172 -22.90 16.31 8.53
C HIS A 172 -22.70 14.84 8.94
N GLN A 173 -23.33 13.89 8.24
CA GLN A 173 -23.36 12.48 8.62
C GLN A 173 -22.66 11.57 7.60
N TYR A 174 -22.30 12.07 6.42
CA TYR A 174 -21.71 11.26 5.35
C TYR A 174 -20.45 11.92 4.81
N HIS A 175 -19.36 11.16 4.88
CA HIS A 175 -18.04 11.60 4.45
C HIS A 175 -17.37 10.49 3.63
N ILE A 176 -16.46 10.87 2.75
CA ILE A 176 -15.59 9.94 2.04
C ILE A 176 -14.15 10.27 2.42
N LEU A 177 -13.42 9.31 2.97
CA LEU A 177 -11.98 9.40 3.09
C LEU A 177 -11.34 8.83 1.83
N LEU A 178 -10.63 9.70 1.12
CA LEU A 178 -9.81 9.36 -0.04
C LEU A 178 -8.36 9.28 0.41
N LEU A 179 -7.76 8.09 0.31
CA LEU A 179 -6.33 7.90 0.49
C LEU A 179 -5.71 7.36 -0.79
N VAL A 180 -4.51 7.80 -1.11
CA VAL A 180 -3.71 7.26 -2.21
C VAL A 180 -2.29 7.06 -1.70
N MET A 181 -1.72 5.89 -1.96
CA MET A 181 -0.32 5.62 -1.69
C MET A 181 0.39 5.02 -2.88
N HIS A 182 1.72 5.13 -2.92
CA HIS A 182 2.50 4.49 -3.97
C HIS A 182 2.70 2.99 -3.67
N HIS A 183 2.61 2.14 -4.71
CA HIS A 183 2.72 0.68 -4.56
C HIS A 183 4.10 0.23 -4.01
N ILE A 184 5.11 1.09 -4.06
CA ILE A 184 6.44 0.81 -3.49
C ILE A 184 6.44 0.72 -1.96
N VAL A 185 5.42 1.30 -1.31
CA VAL A 185 5.25 1.31 0.16
C VAL A 185 4.03 0.53 0.66
N GLY A 186 3.22 -0.03 -0.25
CA GLY A 186 2.02 -0.76 0.14
C GLY A 186 1.40 -1.55 -1.01
N ASP A 187 0.57 -2.51 -0.66
CA ASP A 187 -0.20 -3.33 -1.58
C ASP A 187 -1.63 -3.55 -1.06
N ALA A 188 -2.45 -4.28 -1.82
CA ALA A 188 -3.82 -4.56 -1.44
C ALA A 188 -3.97 -5.29 -0.08
N TRP A 189 -3.00 -6.14 0.29
CA TRP A 189 -3.02 -6.81 1.59
C TRP A 189 -2.76 -5.83 2.73
N SER A 190 -1.75 -4.98 2.55
CA SER A 190 -1.38 -3.91 3.49
C SER A 190 -2.53 -2.95 3.74
N MET A 191 -3.44 -2.76 2.77
CA MET A 191 -4.63 -1.91 2.94
C MET A 191 -5.60 -2.50 3.96
N GLY A 192 -5.75 -3.83 4.00
CA GLY A 192 -6.56 -4.50 5.02
C GLY A 192 -5.96 -4.42 6.43
N ILE A 193 -4.64 -4.30 6.54
CA ILE A 193 -3.98 -4.03 7.83
C ILE A 193 -4.20 -2.58 8.23
N PHE A 194 -3.98 -1.65 7.30
CA PHE A 194 -4.14 -0.21 7.50
C PHE A 194 -5.55 0.13 7.99
N THR A 195 -6.61 -0.37 7.34
CA THR A 195 -8.00 -0.08 7.71
C THR A 195 -8.36 -0.61 9.11
N ARG A 196 -7.88 -1.80 9.48
CA ARG A 196 -8.11 -2.37 10.82
C ARG A 196 -7.42 -1.57 11.91
N GLU A 197 -6.17 -1.18 11.70
CA GLU A 197 -5.45 -0.34 12.65
C GLU A 197 -6.09 1.06 12.73
N LEU A 198 -6.51 1.62 11.59
CA LEU A 198 -7.22 2.91 11.54
C LEU A 198 -8.48 2.90 12.39
N SER A 199 -9.32 1.87 12.26
CA SER A 199 -10.53 1.73 13.08
C SER A 199 -10.22 1.75 14.58
N THR A 200 -9.22 0.96 15.00
CA THR A 200 -8.82 0.82 16.41
C THR A 200 -8.26 2.13 16.98
N LEU A 201 -7.37 2.77 16.23
CA LEU A 201 -6.73 4.02 16.63
C LEU A 201 -7.74 5.18 16.64
N TYR A 202 -8.61 5.25 15.63
CA TYR A 202 -9.64 6.29 15.55
C TYR A 202 -10.61 6.22 16.73
N GLU A 203 -11.10 5.04 17.08
CA GLU A 203 -11.95 4.85 18.27
C GLU A 203 -11.24 5.29 19.55
N SER A 204 -9.96 4.94 19.70
CA SER A 204 -9.17 5.32 20.86
C SER A 204 -9.01 6.84 20.97
N TYR A 205 -8.68 7.50 19.87
CA TYR A 205 -8.52 8.96 19.83
C TYR A 205 -9.84 9.72 19.99
N CYS A 206 -10.95 9.18 19.52
CA CYS A 206 -12.29 9.75 19.75
C CYS A 206 -12.70 9.66 21.22
N THR A 207 -12.36 8.57 21.90
CA THR A 207 -12.73 8.31 23.29
C THR A 207 -11.71 8.83 24.30
N GLY A 208 -10.56 9.31 23.85
CA GLY A 208 -9.44 9.73 24.72
C GLY A 208 -8.76 8.56 25.44
N THR A 209 -8.93 7.33 24.96
CA THR A 209 -8.28 6.14 25.52
C THR A 209 -6.91 5.91 24.87
N LEU A 210 -6.03 5.21 25.58
CA LEU A 210 -4.71 4.86 25.04
C LEU A 210 -4.86 3.79 23.96
N PRO A 211 -4.40 4.04 22.72
CA PRO A 211 -4.51 3.04 21.67
C PRO A 211 -3.64 1.82 21.98
N SER A 212 -4.19 0.62 21.79
CA SER A 212 -3.48 -0.64 22.00
C SER A 212 -3.43 -1.46 20.71
N LEU A 213 -2.29 -1.41 20.03
CA LEU A 213 -1.98 -2.29 18.90
C LEU A 213 -0.87 -3.27 19.29
N PRO A 214 -0.92 -4.53 18.82
CA PRO A 214 0.12 -5.51 19.11
C PRO A 214 1.49 -5.01 18.64
N LYS A 215 2.59 -5.37 19.31
CA LYS A 215 3.92 -4.98 18.84
C LYS A 215 4.21 -5.62 17.47
N LEU A 216 4.78 -4.85 16.55
CA LEU A 216 5.22 -5.38 15.26
C LEU A 216 6.41 -6.32 15.48
N ALA A 217 6.30 -7.55 14.97
CA ALA A 217 7.31 -8.59 15.17
C ALA A 217 8.60 -8.33 14.37
N ILE A 218 8.44 -7.71 13.20
CA ILE A 218 9.51 -7.32 12.29
C ILE A 218 9.13 -6.00 11.60
N GLN A 219 10.14 -5.24 11.18
CA GLN A 219 10.06 -4.15 10.22
C GLN A 219 11.33 -4.16 9.37
#